data_AF-A0A9X1QWJ9-F1
#
_entry.id   AF-A0A9X1QWJ9-F1
#
_cell.length_a   1.000
_cell.length_b   1.000
_cell.length_c   1.000
_cell.angle_alpha   90.00
_cell.angle_beta   90.00
_cell.angle_gamma   90.00
#
_symmetry.space_group_name_H-M   'P 1'
#
loop_
_entity.id
_entity.type
_entity.pdbx_description
1 polymer ?
#
loop_
_entity_poly.entity_id
_entity_poly.type
_entity_poly.pdbx_seq_one_letter_code
_entity_poly.pdbx_strand_id
1 'polypeptide(L)'
;MFSRTNIEKQLLKSRSKRINEQAVMEEVQRIFSKNSKQREEILSTLTKKSVETENNFNFDLLDGSHIFHIDDIKNLCITYRLRFLDSHYFKGDFPEEAISKIRSLENKHEIALKNFKIVAPAKLLKLENADDPLLFAPMGNDYFYLIHKWGKDLHPFRKLLMWPYKYFDNLVFTVVVLSILLTAIVPMQWLTPHAGIGEYLFLAFFIFIGMGGMVILYGFSKGKNFNNAIWNSKYYNA
;
A
#
# COMPACT_ATOMS: atom_id res chain seq x y z
N MET A 1 30.19 -33.59 59.61
CA MET A 1 28.77 -33.43 59.20
C MET A 1 28.75 -33.13 57.72
N PHE A 2 28.28 -34.05 56.87
CA PHE A 2 28.29 -33.86 55.42
C PHE A 2 27.18 -32.88 55.00
N SER A 3 27.50 -31.93 54.13
CA SER A 3 26.54 -30.96 53.60
C SER A 3 25.52 -31.64 52.68
N ARG A 4 24.25 -31.24 52.78
CA ARG A 4 23.19 -31.77 51.93
C ARG A 4 23.50 -31.49 50.45
N THR A 5 23.38 -32.50 49.61
CA THR A 5 23.65 -32.37 48.17
C THR A 5 22.57 -31.52 47.51
N ASN A 6 22.99 -30.42 46.87
CA ASN A 6 22.10 -29.59 46.06
C ASN A 6 21.89 -30.25 44.68
N ILE A 7 20.66 -30.67 44.41
CA ILE A 7 20.29 -31.44 43.21
C ILE A 7 20.41 -30.58 41.93
N GLU A 8 20.09 -29.29 41.99
CA GLU A 8 20.22 -28.35 40.87
C GLU A 8 21.68 -28.23 40.41
N LYS A 9 22.62 -28.12 41.36
CA LYS A 9 24.07 -28.09 41.04
C LYS A 9 24.56 -29.38 40.39
N GLN A 10 24.05 -30.55 40.82
CA GLN A 10 24.39 -31.83 40.19
C GLN A 10 23.81 -31.94 38.78
N LEU A 11 22.60 -31.44 38.55
CA LEU A 11 21.98 -31.38 37.23
C LEU A 11 22.77 -30.48 36.27
N LEU A 12 23.18 -29.28 36.71
CA LEU A 12 24.02 -28.38 35.91
C LEU A 12 25.36 -29.02 35.55
N LYS A 13 26.01 -29.71 36.51
CA LYS A 13 27.27 -30.44 36.30
C LYS A 13 27.12 -31.63 35.36
N SER A 14 25.97 -32.32 35.38
CA SER A 14 25.65 -33.40 34.45
C SER A 14 25.40 -32.85 33.04
N ARG A 15 24.67 -31.73 32.94
CA ARG A 15 24.37 -31.03 31.68
C ARG A 15 25.64 -30.51 31.00
N SER A 16 26.53 -29.84 31.72
CA SER A 16 27.78 -29.29 31.15
C SER A 16 28.79 -30.35 30.72
N LYS A 17 28.72 -31.56 31.28
CA LYS A 17 29.47 -32.73 30.79
C LYS A 17 28.92 -33.30 29.48
N ARG A 18 27.60 -33.23 29.28
CA ARG A 18 26.91 -33.74 28.08
C ARG A 18 26.95 -32.74 26.92
N ILE A 19 26.80 -31.46 27.23
CA ILE A 19 26.69 -30.37 26.26
C ILE A 19 27.85 -29.42 26.49
N ASN A 20 28.67 -29.23 25.46
CA ASN A 20 29.65 -28.15 25.47
C ASN A 20 28.89 -26.81 25.33
N GLU A 21 28.71 -26.12 26.45
CA GLU A 21 27.99 -24.84 26.51
C GLU A 21 28.60 -23.81 25.54
N GLN A 22 29.92 -23.80 25.38
CA GLN A 22 30.62 -22.91 24.45
C GLN A 22 30.26 -23.23 22.99
N ALA A 23 30.25 -24.51 22.61
CA ALA A 23 29.87 -24.93 21.25
C ALA A 23 28.39 -24.62 20.93
N VAL A 24 27.50 -24.74 21.92
CA VAL A 24 26.09 -24.34 21.75
C VAL A 24 25.98 -22.82 21.58
N MET A 25 26.72 -22.04 22.37
CA MET A 25 26.72 -20.58 22.23
C MET A 25 27.29 -20.13 20.89
N GLU A 26 28.37 -20.75 20.41
CA GLU A 26 28.93 -20.53 19.07
C GLU A 26 27.92 -20.86 17.96
N GLU A 27 27.20 -21.98 18.09
CA GLU A 27 26.16 -22.37 17.14
C GLU A 27 25.00 -21.37 17.11
N VAL A 28 24.54 -20.97 18.29
CA VAL A 28 23.49 -19.95 18.44
C VAL A 28 23.92 -18.63 17.80
N GLN A 29 25.15 -18.17 18.09
CA GLN A 29 25.70 -16.96 17.51
C GLN A 29 25.79 -17.06 15.98
N ARG A 30 26.23 -18.20 15.45
CA ARG A 30 26.28 -18.46 14.01
C ARG A 30 24.90 -18.36 13.35
N ILE A 31 23.87 -18.93 13.97
CA ILE A 31 22.48 -18.86 13.49
C ILE A 31 22.00 -17.40 13.48
N PHE A 32 22.21 -16.66 14.56
CA PHE A 32 21.81 -15.25 14.64
C PHE A 32 22.55 -14.37 13.64
N SER A 33 23.85 -14.57 13.46
CA SER A 33 24.65 -13.81 12.46
C SER A 33 24.24 -14.12 11.03
N LYS A 34 23.92 -15.39 10.72
CA LYS A 34 23.35 -15.74 9.41
C LYS A 34 21.98 -15.07 9.20
N ASN A 35 21.17 -15.05 10.26
CA ASN A 35 19.84 -14.44 10.25
C ASN A 35 19.89 -12.94 10.00
N SER A 36 20.78 -12.22 10.71
CA SER A 36 20.93 -10.77 10.56
C SER A 36 21.38 -10.42 9.15
N LYS A 37 22.37 -11.15 8.62
CA LYS A 37 22.87 -10.95 7.26
C LYS A 37 21.76 -11.10 6.20
N GLN A 38 20.94 -12.15 6.30
CA GLN A 38 19.81 -12.34 5.38
C GLN A 38 18.78 -11.21 5.47
N ARG A 39 18.48 -10.70 6.68
CA ARG A 39 17.55 -9.57 6.85
C ARG A 39 18.10 -8.29 6.22
N GLU A 40 19.38 -8.04 6.38
CA GLU A 40 20.07 -6.90 5.74
C GLU A 40 20.04 -7.01 4.21
N GLU A 41 20.24 -8.21 3.67
CA GLU A 41 20.12 -8.49 2.23
C GLU A 41 18.70 -8.21 1.70
N ILE A 42 17.66 -8.66 2.42
CA ILE A 42 16.25 -8.40 2.09
C ILE A 42 15.97 -6.88 2.10
N LEU A 43 16.38 -6.18 3.15
CA LEU A 43 16.23 -4.73 3.26
C LEU A 43 16.92 -3.99 2.11
N SER A 44 18.11 -4.46 1.73
CA SER A 44 18.83 -3.89 0.59
C SER A 44 18.10 -4.12 -0.73
N THR A 45 17.39 -5.23 -0.87
CA THR A 45 16.63 -5.58 -2.08
C THR A 45 15.28 -4.85 -2.15
N LEU A 46 14.65 -4.57 -1.01
CA LEU A 46 13.46 -3.72 -0.91
C LEU A 46 13.75 -2.27 -1.32
N THR A 47 14.96 -1.79 -1.05
CA THR A 47 15.37 -0.40 -1.27
C THR A 47 16.16 -0.18 -2.56
N LYS A 48 16.56 -1.22 -3.28
CA LYS A 48 17.32 -1.10 -4.53
C LYS A 48 16.50 -1.61 -5.72
N LYS A 49 16.74 -1.02 -6.88
CA LYS A 49 16.20 -1.51 -8.15
C LYS A 49 17.04 -2.68 -8.65
N SER A 50 16.41 -3.78 -9.03
CA SER A 50 17.05 -4.92 -9.70
C SER A 50 16.76 -4.87 -11.21
N VAL A 51 17.69 -5.43 -12.00
CA VAL A 51 17.54 -5.59 -13.45
C VAL A 51 16.62 -6.78 -13.78
N GLU A 52 16.62 -7.81 -12.94
CA GLU A 52 15.79 -9.02 -13.10
C GLU A 52 14.32 -8.74 -12.77
N THR A 53 13.43 -8.92 -13.74
CA THR A 53 12.02 -8.53 -13.64
C THR A 53 11.11 -9.57 -12.97
N GLU A 54 11.56 -10.82 -12.83
CA GLU A 54 10.69 -11.94 -12.46
C GLU A 54 11.32 -12.81 -11.36
N ASN A 55 10.49 -13.36 -10.48
CA ASN A 55 10.90 -14.33 -9.47
C ASN A 55 10.33 -15.70 -9.82
N ASN A 56 11.21 -16.71 -9.86
CA ASN A 56 10.83 -18.08 -10.20
C ASN A 56 10.24 -18.81 -9.00
N PHE A 57 8.97 -18.56 -8.71
CA PHE A 57 8.27 -19.25 -7.63
C PHE A 57 7.98 -20.71 -8.00
N ASN A 58 8.12 -21.60 -7.01
CA ASN A 58 7.53 -22.94 -7.09
C ASN A 58 6.00 -22.86 -6.90
N PHE A 59 5.24 -23.09 -7.96
CA PHE A 59 3.78 -22.99 -7.99
C PHE A 59 3.06 -23.94 -7.03
N ASP A 60 3.62 -25.12 -6.76
CA ASP A 60 3.00 -26.12 -5.88
C ASP A 60 2.95 -25.65 -4.41
N LEU A 61 3.80 -24.67 -4.07
CA LEU A 61 3.94 -24.15 -2.72
C LEU A 61 3.20 -22.82 -2.52
N LEU A 62 2.62 -22.24 -3.57
CA LEU A 62 1.93 -20.96 -3.51
C LEU A 62 0.48 -21.11 -3.04
N ASP A 63 0.01 -20.08 -2.35
CA ASP A 63 -1.40 -19.92 -2.02
C ASP A 63 -2.09 -19.08 -3.11
N GLY A 64 -3.05 -19.68 -3.81
CA GLY A 64 -3.80 -19.01 -4.88
C GLY A 64 -4.57 -17.77 -4.43
N SER A 65 -4.92 -17.65 -3.14
CA SER A 65 -5.62 -16.48 -2.60
C SER A 65 -4.75 -15.22 -2.54
N HIS A 66 -3.43 -15.37 -2.68
CA HIS A 66 -2.46 -14.28 -2.65
C HIS A 66 -1.95 -13.89 -4.04
N ILE A 67 -2.46 -14.53 -5.09
CA ILE A 67 -2.06 -14.26 -6.48
C ILE A 67 -3.06 -13.28 -7.10
N PHE A 68 -2.57 -12.16 -7.61
CA PHE A 68 -3.39 -11.12 -8.22
C PHE A 68 -2.85 -10.75 -9.61
N HIS A 69 -3.76 -10.53 -10.57
CA HIS A 69 -3.39 -9.97 -11.87
C HIS A 69 -3.20 -8.46 -11.76
N ILE A 70 -2.39 -7.89 -12.65
CA ILE A 70 -2.17 -6.43 -12.69
C ILE A 70 -3.48 -5.65 -12.83
N ASP A 71 -4.48 -6.19 -13.53
CA ASP A 71 -5.77 -5.53 -13.69
C ASP A 71 -6.58 -5.45 -12.40
N ASP A 72 -6.48 -6.45 -11.52
CA ASP A 72 -7.12 -6.44 -10.20
C ASP A 72 -6.51 -5.34 -9.33
N ILE A 73 -5.17 -5.29 -9.33
CA ILE A 73 -4.40 -4.28 -8.60
C ILE A 73 -4.71 -2.88 -9.16
N LYS A 74 -4.75 -2.73 -10.49
CA LYS A 74 -5.12 -1.49 -11.17
C LYS A 74 -6.52 -1.04 -10.78
N ASN A 75 -7.50 -1.94 -10.80
CA ASN A 75 -8.88 -1.63 -10.40
C ASN A 75 -8.97 -1.17 -8.94
N LEU A 76 -8.23 -1.82 -8.04
CA LEU A 76 -8.10 -1.40 -6.65
C LEU A 76 -7.50 0.00 -6.54
N CYS A 77 -6.37 0.25 -7.22
CA CYS A 77 -5.69 1.53 -7.21
C CYS A 77 -6.57 2.66 -7.76
N ILE A 78 -7.30 2.41 -8.85
CA ILE A 78 -8.20 3.39 -9.46
C ILE A 78 -9.37 3.70 -8.53
N THR A 79 -9.94 2.68 -7.88
CA THR A 79 -11.12 2.82 -7.00
C THR A 79 -10.82 3.61 -5.74
N TYR A 80 -9.67 3.36 -5.10
CA TYR A 80 -9.31 3.98 -3.82
C TYR A 80 -8.28 5.11 -3.91
N ARG A 81 -7.90 5.50 -5.14
CA ARG A 81 -6.83 6.46 -5.44
C ARG A 81 -5.51 6.07 -4.76
N LEU A 82 -5.03 4.87 -5.10
CA LEU A 82 -3.73 4.34 -4.68
C LEU A 82 -2.77 4.32 -5.87
N ARG A 83 -1.49 4.07 -5.60
CA ARG A 83 -0.43 3.92 -6.59
C ARG A 83 0.21 2.55 -6.46
N PHE A 84 0.52 1.91 -7.57
CA PHE A 84 1.28 0.67 -7.64
C PHE A 84 2.65 0.97 -8.23
N LEU A 85 3.70 0.95 -7.40
CA LEU A 85 5.06 1.34 -7.79
C LEU A 85 6.11 0.41 -7.21
N ASP A 86 7.36 0.55 -7.64
CA ASP A 86 8.50 -0.15 -7.04
C ASP A 86 8.66 0.23 -5.56
N SER A 87 9.00 -0.75 -4.72
CA SER A 87 9.22 -0.57 -3.27
C SER A 87 10.30 0.46 -2.96
N HIS A 88 11.28 0.66 -3.84
CA HIS A 88 12.30 1.72 -3.69
C HIS A 88 11.72 3.14 -3.60
N TYR A 89 10.52 3.37 -4.16
CA TYR A 89 9.84 4.67 -4.04
C TYR A 89 9.07 4.84 -2.73
N PHE A 90 8.96 3.78 -1.93
CA PHE A 90 8.35 3.85 -0.62
C PHE A 90 9.29 4.56 0.36
N LYS A 91 8.78 5.57 1.05
CA LYS A 91 9.55 6.33 2.04
C LYS A 91 9.22 5.99 3.49
N GLY A 92 8.27 5.08 3.70
CA GLY A 92 7.97 4.56 5.04
C GLY A 92 8.90 3.40 5.39
N ASP A 93 8.92 3.04 6.67
CA ASP A 93 9.65 1.87 7.13
C ASP A 93 8.90 0.57 6.80
N PHE A 94 9.68 -0.48 6.54
CA PHE A 94 9.16 -1.82 6.39
C PHE A 94 9.12 -2.49 7.77
N PRO A 95 7.96 -2.98 8.24
CA PRO A 95 7.89 -3.63 9.54
C PRO A 95 8.68 -4.94 9.53
N GLU A 96 9.21 -5.32 10.69
CA GLU A 96 9.95 -6.58 10.87
C GLU A 96 9.14 -7.83 10.49
N GLU A 97 7.81 -7.73 10.57
CA GLU A 97 6.87 -8.76 10.10
C GLU A 97 6.94 -8.96 8.59
N ALA A 98 7.03 -7.87 7.80
CA ALA A 98 7.20 -7.96 6.35
C ALA A 98 8.50 -8.68 6.01
N ILE A 99 9.60 -8.28 6.64
CA ILE A 99 10.93 -8.87 6.41
C ILE A 99 10.92 -10.36 6.79
N SER A 100 10.27 -10.71 7.89
CA SER A 100 10.15 -12.11 8.33
C SER A 100 9.33 -12.96 7.35
N LYS A 101 8.26 -12.39 6.77
CA LYS A 101 7.46 -13.06 5.73
C LYS A 101 8.22 -13.24 4.42
N ILE A 102 8.96 -12.23 3.98
CA ILE A 102 9.84 -12.32 2.80
C ILE A 102 10.84 -13.47 3.00
N ARG A 103 11.55 -13.48 4.13
CA ARG A 103 12.53 -14.54 4.44
C ARG A 103 11.89 -15.93 4.47
N SER A 104 10.68 -16.05 5.02
CA SER A 104 9.94 -17.31 5.04
C SER A 104 9.63 -17.80 3.63
N LEU A 105 9.19 -16.90 2.75
CA LEU A 105 8.94 -17.20 1.34
C LEU A 105 10.23 -17.58 0.60
N GLU A 106 11.30 -16.80 0.76
CA GLU A 106 12.60 -17.08 0.16
C GLU A 106 13.14 -18.47 0.55
N ASN A 107 13.05 -18.82 1.84
CA ASN A 107 13.46 -20.13 2.32
C ASN A 107 12.54 -21.26 1.81
N LYS A 108 11.23 -21.02 1.70
CA LYS A 108 10.26 -22.02 1.23
C LYS A 108 10.43 -22.34 -0.25
N HIS A 109 10.73 -21.32 -1.05
CA HIS A 109 10.86 -21.43 -2.51
C HIS A 109 12.32 -21.57 -2.96
N GLU A 110 13.29 -21.49 -2.04
CA GLU A 110 14.74 -21.51 -2.31
C GLU A 110 15.19 -20.45 -3.34
N ILE A 111 14.59 -19.27 -3.27
CA ILE A 111 14.87 -18.13 -4.15
C ILE A 111 15.19 -16.87 -3.36
N ALA A 112 15.86 -15.90 -3.98
CA ALA A 112 15.99 -14.54 -3.48
C ALA A 112 14.97 -13.65 -4.19
N LEU A 113 14.04 -13.06 -3.44
CA LEU A 113 12.97 -12.24 -3.99
C LEU A 113 13.48 -10.86 -4.36
N LYS A 114 13.15 -10.41 -5.57
CA LYS A 114 13.59 -9.13 -6.14
C LYS A 114 12.42 -8.34 -6.72
N ASN A 115 12.66 -7.05 -6.95
CA ASN A 115 11.75 -6.12 -7.62
C ASN A 115 10.36 -6.03 -6.99
N PHE A 116 10.34 -5.89 -5.67
CA PHE A 116 9.11 -5.72 -4.92
C PHE A 116 8.32 -4.50 -5.41
N LYS A 117 7.00 -4.64 -5.38
CA LYS A 117 6.05 -3.58 -5.69
C LYS A 117 5.22 -3.27 -4.46
N ILE A 118 4.80 -2.03 -4.32
CA ILE A 118 3.97 -1.57 -3.23
C ILE A 118 2.73 -0.87 -3.77
N VAL A 119 1.58 -1.21 -3.20
CA VAL A 119 0.36 -0.40 -3.34
C VAL A 119 0.28 0.52 -2.15
N ALA A 120 0.24 1.83 -2.37
CA ALA A 120 0.10 2.82 -1.31
C ALA A 120 -0.58 4.10 -1.80
N PRO A 121 -1.24 4.89 -0.93
CA PRO A 121 -1.66 6.25 -1.26
C PRO A 121 -0.49 7.11 -1.73
N ALA A 122 -0.73 8.02 -2.69
CA ALA A 122 0.31 8.90 -3.23
C ALA A 122 1.03 9.78 -2.19
N LYS A 123 0.39 10.01 -1.03
CA LYS A 123 1.01 10.71 0.11
C LYS A 123 2.15 9.90 0.74
N LEU A 124 2.04 8.56 0.80
CA LEU A 124 3.04 7.67 1.43
C LEU A 124 4.32 7.50 0.64
N LEU A 125 4.28 7.76 -0.66
CA LEU A 125 5.48 7.84 -1.50
C LEU A 125 6.31 9.09 -1.19
N LYS A 126 5.79 10.02 -0.37
CA LYS A 126 6.44 11.29 -0.03
C LYS A 126 6.54 11.58 1.47
N LEU A 127 5.57 11.14 2.28
CA LEU A 127 5.47 11.42 3.72
C LEU A 127 5.13 10.15 4.53
N GLU A 128 5.66 10.10 5.74
CA GLU A 128 5.70 8.97 6.68
C GLU A 128 4.35 8.60 7.33
N ASN A 129 3.28 9.37 7.13
CA ASN A 129 2.00 9.20 7.84
C ASN A 129 1.04 8.21 7.15
N ALA A 130 0.90 7.03 7.76
CA ALA A 130 0.36 5.78 7.22
C ALA A 130 -1.17 5.67 7.00
N ASP A 131 -1.53 5.03 5.89
CA ASP A 131 -2.79 4.32 5.59
C ASP A 131 -2.43 3.14 4.64
N ASP A 132 -2.64 1.88 5.06
CA ASP A 132 -2.44 0.58 4.37
C ASP A 132 -1.52 0.48 3.12
N PRO A 133 -0.22 0.19 3.28
CA PRO A 133 0.59 -0.40 2.22
C PRO A 133 0.35 -1.91 2.02
N LEU A 134 0.34 -2.35 0.76
CA LEU A 134 0.40 -3.76 0.36
C LEU A 134 1.70 -4.03 -0.38
N LEU A 135 2.46 -5.04 0.03
CA LEU A 135 3.71 -5.45 -0.60
C LEU A 135 3.51 -6.68 -1.46
N PHE A 136 4.02 -6.60 -2.68
CA PHE A 136 3.93 -7.63 -3.70
C PHE A 136 5.31 -8.01 -4.24
N ALA A 137 5.44 -9.24 -4.73
CA ALA A 137 6.56 -9.68 -5.56
C ALA A 137 6.06 -10.12 -6.95
N PRO A 138 6.76 -9.75 -8.03
CA PRO A 138 6.39 -10.14 -9.39
C PRO A 138 6.64 -11.64 -9.60
N MET A 139 5.66 -12.32 -10.19
CA MET A 139 5.71 -13.75 -10.55
C MET A 139 5.97 -13.98 -12.05
N GLY A 140 5.94 -12.91 -12.86
CA GLY A 140 5.92 -12.98 -14.32
C GLY A 140 4.50 -12.95 -14.89
N ASN A 141 4.37 -12.75 -16.20
CA ASN A 141 3.08 -12.69 -16.92
C ASN A 141 2.03 -11.75 -16.28
N ASP A 142 2.46 -10.58 -15.78
CA ASP A 142 1.59 -9.59 -15.11
C ASP A 142 0.89 -10.08 -13.82
N TYR A 143 1.35 -11.19 -13.26
CA TYR A 143 0.92 -11.68 -11.95
C TYR A 143 1.85 -11.24 -10.82
N PHE A 144 1.24 -10.95 -9.68
CA PHE A 144 1.92 -10.50 -8.47
C PHE A 144 1.45 -11.30 -7.26
N TYR A 145 2.41 -11.72 -6.44
CA TYR A 145 2.14 -12.41 -5.19
C TYR A 145 2.09 -11.40 -4.03
N LEU A 146 0.98 -11.36 -3.29
CA LEU A 146 0.84 -10.55 -2.08
C LEU A 146 1.64 -11.17 -0.93
N ILE A 147 2.66 -10.47 -0.46
CA ILE A 147 3.51 -10.92 0.65
C ILE A 147 2.90 -10.51 1.98
N HIS A 148 2.54 -9.23 2.11
CA HIS A 148 2.08 -8.68 3.37
C HIS A 148 1.30 -7.38 3.19
N LYS A 149 0.39 -7.15 4.14
CA LYS A 149 -0.32 -5.91 4.40
C LYS A 149 0.03 -5.47 5.82
N TRP A 150 0.35 -4.19 6.01
CA TRP A 150 0.53 -3.58 7.33
C TRP A 150 -0.07 -2.18 7.37
N GLY A 151 -0.17 -1.60 8.56
CA GLY A 151 -0.76 -0.27 8.76
C GLY A 151 -2.24 -0.32 9.16
N LYS A 152 -2.93 0.81 9.00
CA LYS A 152 -4.34 0.98 9.36
C LYS A 152 -5.22 0.98 8.12
N ASP A 153 -6.35 0.27 8.26
CA ASP A 153 -7.35 0.12 7.21
C ASP A 153 -7.82 1.45 6.59
N LEU A 154 -8.02 1.44 5.26
CA LEU A 154 -8.63 2.57 4.56
C LEU A 154 -10.04 2.89 5.09
N HIS A 155 -10.35 4.17 5.24
CA HIS A 155 -11.67 4.62 5.69
C HIS A 155 -12.79 4.10 4.74
N PRO A 156 -13.93 3.57 5.24
CA PRO A 156 -15.00 3.00 4.41
C PRO A 156 -15.54 3.94 3.32
N PHE A 157 -15.75 5.22 3.66
CA PHE A 157 -16.22 6.24 2.71
C PHE A 157 -15.16 6.72 1.71
N ARG A 158 -13.91 6.23 1.78
CA ARG A 158 -12.85 6.65 0.85
C ARG A 158 -13.24 6.39 -0.61
N LYS A 159 -13.89 5.26 -0.88
CA LYS A 159 -14.38 4.90 -2.23
C LYS A 159 -15.32 5.98 -2.79
N LEU A 160 -16.26 6.46 -1.98
CA LEU A 160 -17.21 7.49 -2.38
C LEU A 160 -16.51 8.85 -2.59
N LEU A 161 -15.65 9.24 -1.65
CA LEU A 161 -14.91 10.51 -1.72
C LEU A 161 -13.95 10.57 -2.93
N MET A 162 -13.38 9.44 -3.33
CA MET A 162 -12.45 9.37 -4.46
C MET A 162 -13.16 9.16 -5.82
N TRP A 163 -14.45 8.84 -5.82
CA TRP A 163 -15.22 8.51 -7.03
C TRP A 163 -15.24 9.62 -8.09
N PRO A 164 -15.38 10.93 -7.75
CA PRO A 164 -15.32 12.01 -8.74
C PRO A 164 -13.97 12.08 -9.45
N TYR A 165 -12.90 11.59 -8.83
CA TYR A 165 -11.55 11.63 -9.38
C TYR A 165 -11.19 10.38 -10.18
N LYS A 166 -12.13 9.43 -10.38
CA LYS A 166 -11.88 8.20 -11.13
C LYS A 166 -11.68 8.48 -12.63
N TYR A 167 -12.57 9.28 -13.19
CA TYR A 167 -12.61 9.70 -14.60
C TYR A 167 -13.12 11.15 -14.70
N PHE A 168 -12.87 11.80 -15.83
CA PHE A 168 -13.39 13.14 -16.10
C PHE A 168 -14.92 13.20 -16.05
N ASP A 169 -15.59 12.20 -16.63
CA ASP A 169 -17.06 12.14 -16.67
C ASP A 169 -17.68 12.08 -15.27
N ASN A 170 -17.07 11.34 -14.35
CA ASN A 170 -17.50 11.28 -12.94
C ASN A 170 -17.41 12.65 -12.26
N LEU A 171 -16.35 13.41 -12.56
CA LEU A 171 -16.18 14.75 -12.02
C LEU A 171 -17.28 15.68 -12.54
N VAL A 172 -17.51 15.69 -13.86
CA VAL A 172 -18.58 16.49 -14.48
C VAL A 172 -19.94 16.14 -13.88
N PHE A 173 -20.26 14.84 -13.77
CA PHE A 173 -21.49 14.36 -13.15
C PHE A 173 -21.63 14.85 -11.70
N THR A 174 -20.55 14.75 -10.91
CA THR A 174 -20.55 15.23 -9.51
C THR A 174 -20.80 16.73 -9.44
N VAL A 175 -20.19 17.52 -10.33
CA VAL A 175 -20.40 18.97 -10.40
C VAL A 175 -21.86 19.29 -10.78
N VAL A 176 -22.44 18.59 -11.77
CA VAL A 176 -23.87 18.77 -12.13
C VAL A 176 -24.78 18.49 -10.93
N VAL A 177 -24.61 17.34 -10.26
CA VAL A 177 -25.43 16.97 -9.10
C VAL A 177 -25.30 17.99 -7.97
N LEU A 178 -24.07 18.40 -7.63
CA LEU A 178 -23.85 19.42 -6.61
C LEU A 178 -24.44 20.78 -6.99
N SER A 179 -24.41 21.14 -8.28
CA SER A 179 -25.00 22.40 -8.76
C SER A 179 -26.51 22.40 -8.56
N ILE A 180 -27.18 21.30 -8.86
CA ILE A 180 -28.63 21.13 -8.62
C ILE A 180 -28.93 21.20 -7.12
N LEU A 181 -28.15 20.51 -6.28
CA LEU A 181 -28.34 20.54 -4.83
C LEU A 181 -28.15 21.95 -4.24
N LEU A 182 -27.12 22.68 -4.68
CA LEU A 182 -26.90 24.06 -4.25
C LEU A 182 -28.04 24.98 -4.72
N THR A 183 -28.51 24.81 -5.95
CA THR A 183 -29.66 25.55 -6.49
C THR A 183 -30.90 25.35 -5.62
N ALA A 184 -31.15 24.13 -5.15
CA ALA A 184 -32.28 23.82 -4.29
C ALA A 184 -32.18 24.48 -2.89
N ILE A 185 -30.96 24.79 -2.43
CA ILE A 185 -30.72 25.46 -1.13
C ILE A 185 -30.85 26.99 -1.28
N VAL A 186 -30.58 27.55 -2.46
CA VAL A 186 -30.63 28.99 -2.69
C VAL A 186 -32.09 29.48 -2.68
N PRO A 187 -32.45 30.45 -1.83
CA PRO A 187 -33.79 31.01 -1.83
C PRO A 187 -33.98 31.89 -3.07
N MET A 188 -34.84 31.44 -3.99
CA MET A 188 -35.10 32.15 -5.26
C MET A 188 -35.62 33.57 -5.09
N GLN A 189 -36.21 33.88 -3.94
CA GLN A 189 -36.72 35.22 -3.59
C GLN A 189 -35.62 36.28 -3.62
N TRP A 190 -34.34 35.91 -3.47
CA TRP A 190 -33.21 36.83 -3.59
C TRP A 190 -32.91 37.23 -5.04
N LEU A 191 -33.34 36.42 -6.01
CA LEU A 191 -33.04 36.59 -7.44
C LEU A 191 -34.26 37.07 -8.23
N THR A 192 -35.44 36.54 -7.94
CA THR A 192 -36.69 36.90 -8.64
C THR A 192 -37.90 36.86 -7.69
N PRO A 193 -38.86 37.79 -7.83
CA PRO A 193 -40.14 37.74 -7.11
C PRO A 193 -41.04 36.56 -7.54
N HIS A 194 -40.88 36.08 -8.77
CA HIS A 194 -41.68 34.99 -9.35
C HIS A 194 -40.74 33.94 -9.93
N ALA A 195 -40.56 32.84 -9.21
CA ALA A 195 -39.70 31.75 -9.65
C ALA A 195 -40.52 30.65 -10.32
N GLY A 196 -40.28 30.43 -11.62
CA GLY A 196 -40.73 29.26 -12.36
C GLY A 196 -39.58 28.27 -12.58
N ILE A 197 -39.89 27.18 -13.28
CA ILE A 197 -38.91 26.12 -13.57
C ILE A 197 -37.73 26.65 -14.40
N GLY A 198 -37.98 27.60 -15.31
CA GLY A 198 -36.95 28.20 -16.16
C GLY A 198 -35.88 28.94 -15.36
N GLU A 199 -36.28 29.69 -14.33
CA GLU A 199 -35.38 30.44 -13.45
C GLU A 199 -34.52 29.51 -12.60
N TYR A 200 -35.09 28.40 -12.12
CA TYR A 200 -34.31 27.36 -11.42
C TYR A 200 -33.27 26.71 -12.34
N LEU A 201 -33.64 26.39 -13.59
CA LEU A 201 -32.70 25.83 -14.57
C LEU A 201 -31.59 26.82 -14.91
N PHE A 202 -31.93 28.09 -15.08
CA PHE A 202 -30.96 29.16 -15.33
C PHE A 202 -29.97 29.29 -14.17
N LEU A 203 -30.48 29.34 -12.92
CA LEU A 203 -29.62 29.41 -11.73
C LEU A 203 -28.71 28.18 -11.62
N ALA A 204 -29.24 26.97 -11.85
CA ALA A 204 -28.45 25.75 -11.83
C ALA A 204 -27.34 25.74 -12.87
N PHE A 205 -27.60 26.28 -14.06
CA PHE A 205 -26.60 26.40 -15.12
C PHE A 205 -25.48 27.39 -14.74
N PHE A 206 -25.82 28.53 -14.14
CA PHE A 206 -24.83 29.50 -13.65
C PHE A 206 -23.97 28.93 -12.52
N ILE A 207 -24.58 28.24 -11.56
CA ILE A 207 -23.86 27.55 -10.48
C ILE A 207 -22.95 26.47 -11.07
N PHE A 208 -23.42 25.70 -12.05
CA PHE A 208 -22.63 24.69 -12.75
C PHE A 208 -21.40 25.27 -13.43
N ILE A 209 -21.54 26.35 -14.20
CA ILE A 209 -20.40 27.02 -14.83
C ILE A 209 -19.43 27.56 -13.77
N GLY A 210 -19.93 28.22 -12.73
CA GLY A 210 -19.10 28.78 -11.67
C GLY A 210 -18.31 27.70 -10.91
N MET A 211 -18.99 26.63 -10.50
CA MET A 211 -18.37 25.48 -9.84
C MET A 211 -17.38 24.77 -10.76
N GLY A 212 -17.77 24.51 -12.01
CA GLY A 212 -16.91 23.89 -13.02
C GLY A 212 -15.62 24.69 -13.23
N GLY A 213 -15.74 26.02 -13.34
CA GLY A 213 -14.62 26.94 -13.41
C GLY A 213 -13.70 26.83 -12.19
N MET A 214 -14.25 26.86 -10.97
CA MET A 214 -13.46 26.69 -9.74
C MET A 214 -12.75 25.33 -9.70
N VAL A 215 -13.45 24.24 -10.04
CA VAL A 215 -12.90 22.88 -10.05
C VAL A 215 -11.76 22.77 -11.07
N ILE A 216 -11.92 23.32 -12.27
CA ILE A 216 -10.88 23.34 -13.30
C ILE A 216 -9.68 24.16 -12.81
N LEU A 217 -9.91 25.38 -12.31
CA LEU A 217 -8.84 26.25 -11.79
C LEU A 217 -8.04 25.56 -10.70
N TYR A 218 -8.68 25.00 -9.68
CA TYR A 218 -8.00 24.29 -8.60
C TYR A 218 -7.39 22.95 -9.03
N GLY A 219 -8.05 22.24 -9.95
CA GLY A 219 -7.61 20.96 -10.48
C GLY A 219 -6.31 21.11 -11.29
N PHE A 220 -6.33 22.00 -12.28
CA PHE A 220 -5.17 22.33 -13.11
C PHE A 220 -4.05 23.00 -12.32
N SER A 221 -4.38 23.98 -11.46
CA SER A 221 -3.37 24.65 -10.62
C SER A 221 -2.58 23.67 -9.75
N LYS A 222 -3.23 22.60 -9.27
CA LYS A 222 -2.57 21.55 -8.47
C LYS A 222 -2.01 20.39 -9.29
N GLY A 223 -2.05 20.47 -10.64
CA GLY A 223 -1.58 19.41 -11.53
C GLY A 223 -2.22 18.05 -11.25
N LYS A 224 -3.47 18.03 -10.78
CA LYS A 224 -4.12 16.80 -10.33
C LYS A 224 -4.73 16.08 -11.52
N ASN A 225 -4.27 14.85 -11.75
CA ASN A 225 -4.89 13.96 -12.72
C ASN A 225 -5.84 12.93 -12.08
N PHE A 226 -6.58 12.27 -12.96
CA PHE A 226 -7.56 11.23 -12.65
C PHE A 226 -6.90 9.91 -12.28
N ASN A 227 -7.56 9.11 -11.44
CA ASN A 227 -7.00 7.89 -10.88
C ASN A 227 -6.57 6.89 -11.97
N ASN A 228 -7.33 6.82 -13.08
CA ASN A 228 -7.05 5.95 -14.22
C ASN A 228 -5.74 6.27 -14.95
N ALA A 229 -5.31 7.53 -14.95
CA ALA A 229 -4.07 7.96 -15.63
C ALA A 229 -2.83 7.80 -14.73
N ILE A 230 -3.04 7.81 -13.41
CA ILE A 230 -1.93 8.00 -12.47
C ILE A 230 -1.57 6.76 -11.66
N TRP A 231 -2.39 5.70 -11.67
CA TRP A 231 -2.22 4.54 -10.78
C TRP A 231 -0.82 3.89 -10.84
N ASN A 232 -0.14 3.91 -11.98
CA ASN A 232 1.23 3.38 -12.15
C ASN A 232 2.31 4.47 -12.35
N SER A 233 1.95 5.75 -12.19
CA SER A 233 2.88 6.85 -12.41
C SER A 233 3.67 7.18 -11.14
N LYS A 234 4.98 7.35 -11.30
CA LYS A 234 5.88 7.86 -10.25
C LYS A 234 5.59 9.32 -9.90
N TYR A 235 5.10 10.09 -10.86
CA TYR A 235 4.95 11.52 -10.71
C TYR A 235 3.60 11.86 -10.07
N TYR A 236 3.64 12.87 -9.21
CA TYR A 236 2.45 13.40 -8.55
C TYR A 236 1.58 14.21 -9.52
N ASN A 237 2.20 14.82 -10.54
CA ASN A 237 1.60 15.78 -11.49
C ASN A 237 1.44 15.26 -12.93
N ALA A 238 1.67 13.97 -13.19
CA ALA A 238 1.48 13.40 -14.53
C ALA A 238 0.03 13.06 -14.78
#